data_AF-A0A536YYL2-F1
#
_entry.id   AF-A0A536YYL2-F1
#
_cell.length_a   1.000
_cell.length_b   1.000
_cell.length_c   1.000
_cell.angle_alpha   90.00
_cell.angle_beta   90.00
_cell.angle_gamma   90.00
#
_symmetry.space_group_name_H-M   'P 1'
#
loop_
_entity.id
_entity.type
_entity.pdbx_description
1 polymer ?
#
loop_
_entity_poly.entity_id
_entity_poly.type
_entity_poly.pdbx_seq_one_letter_code
_entity_poly.pdbx_strand_id
1 'polypeptide(L)'
;MLIDILHMARSNSSCDDLARLPREWFRFAHVCDAEQQCPSTIEAIIRTARDERLFPGEGTIDIRGILACMPEDIPYSLEIPRIALTRAVGPEEVARLAIRVAQNHLDDRPTRRSPRPAPVGAPVYAPAAP
;
A
#
# COMPACT_ATOMS: atom_id res chain seq x y z
N MET A 1 8.51 11.58 -7.98
CA MET A 1 7.52 10.65 -8.55
C MET A 1 6.41 10.41 -7.53
N LEU A 2 5.19 10.33 -8.04
CA LEU A 2 4.01 9.88 -7.32
C LEU A 2 3.64 8.49 -7.83
N ILE A 3 3.31 7.58 -6.93
CA ILE A 3 2.74 6.27 -7.28
C ILE A 3 1.28 6.28 -6.85
N ASP A 4 0.38 6.09 -7.81
CA ASP A 4 -1.03 5.83 -7.54
C ASP A 4 -1.28 4.32 -7.54
N ILE A 5 -1.87 3.81 -6.46
CA ILE A 5 -2.08 2.37 -6.27
C ILE A 5 -3.06 1.79 -7.29
N LEU A 6 -4.15 2.50 -7.63
CA LEU A 6 -5.10 2.05 -8.64
C LEU A 6 -4.42 1.90 -9.99
N HIS A 7 -3.63 2.91 -10.37
CA HIS A 7 -2.92 2.92 -11.64
C HIS A 7 -1.81 1.88 -11.68
N MET A 8 -1.04 1.70 -10.59
CA MET A 8 -0.04 0.63 -10.49
C MET A 8 -0.69 -0.75 -10.66
N ALA A 9 -1.76 -1.03 -9.90
CA ALA A 9 -2.44 -2.33 -9.91
C ALA A 9 -3.11 -2.69 -11.25
N ARG A 10 -3.51 -1.69 -12.03
CA ARG A 10 -4.14 -1.85 -13.34
C ARG A 10 -3.21 -1.55 -14.51
N SER A 11 -1.92 -1.36 -14.24
CA SER A 11 -0.89 -1.24 -15.27
C SER A 11 -0.30 -2.61 -15.63
N ASN A 12 0.53 -2.64 -16.66
CA ASN A 12 1.39 -3.79 -16.96
C ASN A 12 2.72 -3.74 -16.19
N SER A 13 2.88 -2.85 -15.22
CA SER A 13 4.09 -2.76 -14.39
C SER A 13 4.05 -3.79 -13.26
N SER A 14 5.22 -4.26 -12.84
CA SER A 14 5.35 -5.21 -11.72
C SER A 14 5.88 -4.54 -10.44
N CYS A 15 5.60 -5.17 -9.30
CA CYS A 15 6.20 -4.80 -8.01
C CYS A 15 7.75 -4.86 -8.06
N ASP A 16 8.30 -5.78 -8.84
CA ASP A 16 9.75 -5.90 -9.04
C ASP A 16 10.33 -4.72 -9.82
N ASP A 17 9.63 -4.23 -10.84
CA ASP A 17 10.03 -3.01 -11.57
C ASP A 17 10.03 -1.82 -10.62
N LEU A 18 9.00 -1.69 -9.80
CA LEU A 18 8.86 -0.61 -8.83
C LEU A 18 10.00 -0.65 -7.80
N ALA A 19 10.34 -1.83 -7.28
CA ALA A 19 11.40 -2.01 -6.28
C ALA A 19 12.82 -1.73 -6.80
N ARG A 20 13.03 -1.71 -8.12
CA ARG A 20 14.33 -1.43 -8.76
C ARG A 20 14.59 0.06 -8.99
N LEU A 21 13.58 0.91 -8.84
CA LEU A 21 13.72 2.34 -9.09
C LEU A 21 14.53 3.04 -7.97
N PRO A 22 15.24 4.14 -8.27
CA PRO A 22 15.96 4.90 -7.26
C PRO A 22 15.04 5.41 -6.14
N ARG A 23 15.42 5.19 -4.88
CA ARG A 23 14.57 5.45 -3.71
C ARG A 23 14.23 6.94 -3.55
N GLU A 24 15.12 7.82 -3.95
CA GLU A 24 14.97 9.27 -3.91
C GLU A 24 13.94 9.82 -4.92
N TRP A 25 13.48 8.99 -5.86
CA TRP A 25 12.42 9.38 -6.79
C TRP A 25 11.05 9.35 -6.14
N PHE A 26 10.83 8.52 -5.11
CA PHE A 26 9.54 8.38 -4.45
C PHE A 26 9.31 9.58 -3.53
N ARG A 27 8.24 10.35 -3.80
CA ARG A 27 7.91 11.54 -2.99
C ARG A 27 6.65 11.34 -2.14
N PHE A 28 5.68 10.61 -2.66
CA PHE A 28 4.46 10.22 -1.95
C PHE A 28 3.68 9.17 -2.77
N ALA A 29 2.72 8.52 -2.13
CA ALA A 29 1.81 7.58 -2.79
C ALA A 29 0.34 7.99 -2.61
N HIS A 30 -0.47 7.76 -3.64
CA HIS A 30 -1.92 7.83 -3.57
C HIS A 30 -2.48 6.46 -3.19
N VAL A 31 -3.13 6.39 -2.03
CA VAL A 31 -3.66 5.16 -1.46
C VAL A 31 -5.18 5.15 -1.57
N CYS A 32 -5.69 4.06 -2.10
CA CYS A 32 -7.10 3.72 -2.24
C CYS A 32 -7.21 2.20 -2.39
N ASP A 33 -8.42 1.73 -2.63
CA ASP A 33 -8.68 0.38 -3.13
C ASP A 33 -9.63 0.41 -4.33
N ALA A 34 -9.73 -0.71 -5.02
CA ALA A 34 -10.69 -1.00 -6.07
C ALA A 34 -10.65 -2.51 -6.39
N GLU A 35 -11.55 -2.95 -7.26
CA GLU A 35 -11.35 -4.23 -7.94
C GLU A 35 -10.03 -4.20 -8.74
N GLN A 36 -9.17 -5.20 -8.54
CA GLN A 36 -7.90 -5.29 -9.25
C GLN A 36 -8.12 -5.45 -10.76
N GLN A 37 -9.11 -6.25 -11.13
CA GLN A 37 -9.48 -6.42 -12.53
C GLN A 37 -9.97 -5.08 -13.11
N CYS A 38 -9.30 -4.62 -14.16
CA CYS A 38 -9.71 -3.42 -14.86
C CYS A 38 -11.05 -3.67 -15.58
N PRO A 39 -12.05 -2.76 -15.48
CA PRO A 39 -13.27 -2.86 -16.25
C PRO A 39 -13.03 -2.88 -17.76
N SER A 40 -13.92 -3.51 -18.52
CA SER A 40 -13.79 -3.64 -19.98
C SER A 40 -14.26 -2.42 -20.78
N THR A 41 -14.96 -1.48 -20.14
CA THR A 41 -15.49 -0.28 -20.80
C THR A 41 -14.78 0.98 -20.29
N ILE A 42 -14.55 1.93 -21.20
CA ILE A 42 -13.95 3.22 -20.88
C ILE A 42 -14.77 3.96 -19.82
N GLU A 43 -16.11 3.90 -19.92
CA GLU A 43 -17.00 4.52 -18.94
C GLU A 43 -16.79 3.96 -17.54
N ALA A 44 -16.73 2.63 -17.38
CA ALA A 44 -16.51 2.01 -16.07
C ALA A 44 -15.08 2.27 -15.53
N ILE A 45 -14.09 2.33 -16.42
CA ILE A 45 -12.71 2.73 -16.07
C ILE A 45 -12.72 4.15 -15.51
N ILE A 46 -13.31 5.10 -16.24
CA ILE A 46 -13.40 6.51 -15.84
C ILE A 46 -14.16 6.65 -14.52
N ARG A 47 -15.32 6.00 -14.40
CA ARG A 47 -16.14 6.02 -13.19
C ARG A 47 -15.35 5.53 -11.98
N THR A 48 -14.63 4.41 -12.10
CA THR A 48 -13.83 3.90 -10.98
C THR A 48 -12.68 4.87 -10.64
N ALA A 49 -11.99 5.41 -11.65
CA ALA A 49 -10.83 6.25 -11.41
C ALA A 49 -11.19 7.62 -10.81
N ARG A 50 -12.36 8.17 -11.14
CA ARG A 50 -12.73 9.57 -10.84
C ARG A 50 -13.89 9.73 -9.86
N ASP A 51 -14.79 8.76 -9.79
CA ASP A 51 -16.07 8.94 -9.09
C ASP A 51 -16.22 7.99 -7.90
N GLU A 52 -15.80 6.72 -8.05
CA GLU A 52 -16.10 5.64 -7.11
C GLU A 52 -14.92 4.67 -6.93
N ARG A 53 -13.85 5.14 -6.29
CA ARG A 53 -12.83 4.27 -5.66
C ARG A 53 -13.35 3.73 -4.33
N LEU A 54 -12.67 2.73 -3.80
CA LEU A 54 -13.02 2.08 -2.54
C LEU A 54 -12.06 2.46 -1.42
N PHE A 55 -12.49 2.32 -0.17
CA PHE A 55 -11.59 2.44 0.97
C PHE A 55 -10.62 1.23 1.04
N PRO A 56 -9.40 1.40 1.60
CA PRO A 56 -8.47 0.29 1.81
C PRO A 56 -9.11 -0.93 2.47
N GLY A 57 -9.06 -2.08 1.81
CA GLY A 57 -9.63 -3.34 2.27
C GLY A 57 -11.08 -3.61 1.83
N GLU A 58 -11.72 -2.68 1.12
CA GLU A 58 -13.03 -2.91 0.49
C GLU A 58 -12.90 -3.51 -0.92
N GLY A 59 -11.73 -3.43 -1.55
CA GLY A 59 -11.46 -3.96 -2.89
C GLY A 59 -10.56 -5.19 -2.85
N THR A 60 -9.84 -5.42 -3.95
CA THR A 60 -8.98 -6.60 -4.12
C THR A 60 -7.55 -6.25 -4.52
N ILE A 61 -7.17 -4.97 -4.49
CA ILE A 61 -5.78 -4.59 -4.79
C ILE A 61 -4.89 -4.99 -3.61
N ASP A 62 -3.72 -5.57 -3.91
CA ASP A 62 -2.67 -5.80 -2.92
C ASP A 62 -1.95 -4.49 -2.55
N ILE A 63 -2.66 -3.63 -1.81
CA ILE A 63 -2.19 -2.32 -1.35
C ILE A 63 -0.87 -2.48 -0.58
N ARG A 64 -0.83 -3.42 0.37
CA ARG A 64 0.34 -3.62 1.24
C ARG A 64 1.55 -4.13 0.45
N GLY A 65 1.34 -5.05 -0.49
CA GLY A 65 2.42 -5.54 -1.37
C GLY A 65 3.01 -4.43 -2.24
N ILE A 66 2.18 -3.59 -2.84
CA ILE A 66 2.66 -2.44 -3.64
C ILE A 66 3.41 -1.43 -2.76
N LEU A 67 2.87 -1.08 -1.58
CA LEU A 67 3.51 -0.15 -0.66
C LEU A 67 4.87 -0.68 -0.16
N ALA A 68 5.01 -1.99 0.04
CA ALA A 68 6.26 -2.62 0.48
C ALA A 68 7.41 -2.51 -0.54
N CYS A 69 7.12 -2.20 -1.82
CA CYS A 69 8.12 -1.97 -2.86
C CYS A 69 8.71 -0.55 -2.84
N MET A 70 8.14 0.36 -2.04
CA MET A 70 8.53 1.76 -1.95
C MET A 70 9.31 2.04 -0.64
N PRO A 71 9.94 3.22 -0.47
CA PRO A 71 10.51 3.61 0.81
C PRO A 71 9.44 3.72 1.91
N GLU A 72 9.78 3.29 3.13
CA GLU A 72 8.85 3.25 4.27
C GLU A 72 8.55 4.65 4.83
N ASP A 73 9.36 5.64 4.49
CA ASP A 73 9.37 7.00 5.01
C ASP A 73 8.72 8.04 4.08
N ILE A 74 7.96 7.60 3.07
CA ILE A 74 7.19 8.51 2.21
C ILE A 74 5.79 8.77 2.78
N PRO A 75 5.24 9.98 2.64
CA PRO A 75 3.87 10.26 3.01
C PRO A 75 2.87 9.57 2.08
N TYR A 76 1.73 9.17 2.65
CA TYR A 76 0.58 8.65 1.90
C TYR A 76 -0.52 9.70 1.86
N SER A 77 -1.04 9.94 0.66
CA SER A 77 -2.25 10.73 0.43
C SER A 77 -3.39 9.78 0.11
N LEU A 78 -4.56 9.98 0.72
CA LEU A 78 -5.75 9.18 0.44
C LEU A 78 -6.48 9.79 -0.76
N GLU A 79 -6.40 9.14 -1.91
CA GLU A 79 -7.14 9.55 -3.11
C GLU A 79 -8.32 8.60 -3.30
N ILE A 80 -9.46 8.93 -2.69
CA ILE A 80 -10.64 8.05 -2.66
C ILE A 80 -11.89 8.82 -3.08
N PRO A 81 -12.07 9.14 -4.37
CA PRO A 81 -13.33 9.69 -4.86
C PRO A 81 -14.47 8.72 -4.57
N ARG A 82 -15.47 9.20 -3.80
CA ARG A 82 -16.65 8.44 -3.36
C ARG A 82 -17.90 9.31 -3.51
N ILE A 83 -18.21 9.75 -4.74
CA ILE A 83 -19.22 10.80 -5.00
C ILE A 83 -20.56 10.45 -4.36
N ALA A 84 -21.03 9.21 -4.50
CA ALA A 84 -22.30 8.78 -3.93
C ALA A 84 -22.32 8.88 -2.40
N LEU A 85 -21.25 8.42 -1.73
CA LEU A 85 -21.14 8.50 -0.27
C LEU A 85 -20.99 9.96 0.19
N THR A 86 -20.15 10.75 -0.47
CA THR A 86 -19.96 12.18 -0.17
C THR A 86 -21.28 12.94 -0.27
N ARG A 87 -22.15 12.62 -1.24
CA ARG A 87 -23.49 13.20 -1.33
C ARG A 87 -24.40 12.80 -0.17
N ALA A 88 -24.25 11.60 0.36
CA ALA A 88 -25.09 11.07 1.43
C ALA A 88 -24.68 11.58 2.82
N VAL A 89 -23.38 11.67 3.11
CA VAL A 89 -22.87 11.96 4.47
C VAL A 89 -22.01 13.22 4.57
N GLY A 90 -21.69 13.85 3.44
CA GLY A 90 -20.83 15.03 3.38
C GLY A 90 -19.33 14.71 3.33
N PRO A 91 -18.51 15.67 2.85
CA PRO A 91 -17.07 15.45 2.63
C PRO A 91 -16.26 15.25 3.91
N GLU A 92 -16.64 15.90 5.01
CA GLU A 92 -15.92 15.76 6.29
C GLU A 92 -16.02 14.33 6.83
N GLU A 93 -17.22 13.74 6.80
CA GLU A 93 -17.41 12.37 7.31
C GLU A 93 -16.71 11.35 6.40
N VAL A 94 -16.72 11.56 5.08
CA VAL A 94 -15.93 10.73 4.16
C VAL A 94 -14.44 10.82 4.47
N ALA A 95 -13.90 12.02 4.74
CA ALA A 95 -12.50 12.18 5.11
C ALA A 95 -12.17 11.47 6.44
N ARG A 96 -13.03 11.61 7.45
CA ARG A 96 -12.88 10.92 8.75
C ARG A 96 -12.92 9.39 8.58
N LEU A 97 -13.83 8.88 7.76
CA LEU A 97 -13.91 7.46 7.42
C LEU A 97 -12.67 6.98 6.67
N ALA A 98 -12.23 7.71 5.65
CA ALA A 98 -11.06 7.37 4.84
C ALA A 98 -9.81 7.23 5.71
N ILE A 99 -9.54 8.20 6.59
CA ILE A 99 -8.38 8.17 7.51
C ILE A 99 -8.47 6.94 8.42
N ARG A 100 -9.61 6.75 9.09
CA ARG A 100 -9.82 5.65 10.03
C ARG A 100 -9.66 4.28 9.36
N VAL A 101 -10.28 4.07 8.20
CA VAL A 101 -10.19 2.79 7.48
C VAL A 101 -8.77 2.56 6.96
N ALA A 102 -8.11 3.60 6.43
CA ALA A 102 -6.73 3.48 5.97
C ALA A 102 -5.76 3.15 7.11
N GLN A 103 -5.89 3.81 8.27
CA GLN A 103 -5.10 3.49 9.46
C GLN A 103 -5.33 2.04 9.90
N ASN A 104 -6.58 1.64 10.10
CA ASN A 104 -6.91 0.27 10.49
C ASN A 104 -6.36 -0.77 9.49
N HIS A 105 -6.43 -0.49 8.19
CA HIS A 105 -5.91 -1.40 7.18
C HIS A 105 -4.37 -1.41 7.13
N LEU A 106 -3.69 -0.28 7.32
CA LEU A 106 -2.23 -0.21 7.15
C LEU A 106 -1.45 -0.51 8.42
N ASP A 107 -2.02 -0.26 9.60
CA ASP A 107 -1.39 -0.51 10.90
C ASP A 107 -1.40 -2.00 11.28
N ASP A 108 -2.28 -2.79 10.67
CA ASP A 108 -2.41 -4.24 10.85
C ASP A 108 -1.29 -5.03 10.12
N ARG A 109 -0.04 -4.55 10.27
CA ARG A 109 1.13 -5.17 9.64
C ARG A 109 1.44 -6.52 10.29
N PRO A 110 1.60 -7.61 9.53
CA PRO A 110 2.42 -8.71 10.00
C PRO A 110 3.84 -8.15 10.16
N THR A 111 4.33 -8.08 11.39
CA THR A 111 5.70 -7.63 11.67
C THR A 111 6.66 -8.46 10.82
N ARG A 112 7.31 -7.85 9.83
CA ARG A 112 8.51 -8.42 9.23
C ARG A 112 9.56 -8.43 10.33
N ARG A 113 9.73 -9.58 10.99
CA ARG A 113 10.87 -9.81 11.88
C ARG A 113 12.12 -9.56 11.04
N SER A 114 12.86 -8.52 11.36
CA SER A 114 14.25 -8.41 10.93
C SER A 114 14.95 -9.72 11.32
N PRO A 115 15.83 -10.29 10.47
CA PRO A 115 16.63 -11.44 10.88
C PRO A 115 17.35 -11.04 12.16
N ARG A 116 17.08 -11.77 13.25
CA ARG A 116 17.85 -11.62 14.49
C ARG A 116 19.32 -11.83 14.09
N PRO A 117 20.24 -10.91 14.42
CA PRO A 117 21.65 -11.13 14.13
C PRO A 117 22.05 -12.48 14.72
N ALA A 118 22.81 -13.27 13.96
CA ALA A 118 23.28 -14.57 14.42
C ALA A 118 23.92 -14.40 15.80
N PRO A 119 23.65 -15.30 16.77
CA PRO A 119 24.28 -15.21 18.07
C PRO A 119 25.80 -15.19 17.85
N VAL A 120 26.46 -14.14 18.36
CA VAL A 120 27.91 -14.05 18.41
C VAL A 120 28.39 -15.32 19.12
N GLY A 121 29.26 -16.06 18.44
CA GLY A 121 29.64 -17.42 18.79
C GLY A 121 29.99 -17.56 20.27
N ALA A 122 29.44 -18.60 20.89
CA ALA A 122 29.84 -19.00 22.24
C ALA A 122 31.35 -19.31 22.25
N PRO A 123 32.07 -18.98 23.34
CA PRO A 123 33.49 -19.32 23.44
C PRO A 123 33.65 -20.84 23.39
N VAL A 124 34.46 -21.31 22.45
CA VAL A 124 34.85 -22.71 22.33
C VAL A 124 35.76 -23.02 23.52
N TYR A 125 35.22 -23.70 24.54
CA TYR A 125 36.08 -24.26 25.58
C TYR A 125 36.68 -25.57 25.04
N ALA A 126 38.00 -25.58 24.88
CA ALA A 126 38.74 -26.77 24.49
C ALA A 126 38.66 -27.84 25.61
N PRO A 127 38.61 -29.14 25.28
CA PRO A 127 38.63 -30.17 26.30
C PRO A 127 40.03 -30.26 26.92
N ALA A 128 40.10 -30.18 28.25
CA ALA A 128 41.28 -30.64 28.97
C ALA A 128 41.33 -32.17 28.89
N ALA A 129 42.47 -32.70 28.46
CA ALA A 129 42.83 -34.11 28.55
C ALA A 129 44.26 -34.21 29.11
N PRO A 130 44.69 -35.36 29.63
CA PRO A 130 43.92 -36.54 30.06
C PRO A 130 43.70 -36.61 31.59
#